data_AF-A0A938LVV9-F1
#
_entry.id   AF-A0A938LVV9-F1
#
_cell.length_a   1.000
_cell.length_b   1.000
_cell.length_c   1.000
_cell.angle_alpha   90.00
_cell.angle_beta   90.00
_cell.angle_gamma   90.00
#
_symmetry.space_group_name_H-M   'P 1'
#
loop_
_entity.id
_entity.type
_entity.pdbx_description
1 polymer ?
#
loop_
_entity_poly.entity_id
_entity_poly.type
_entity_poly.pdbx_seq_one_letter_code
_entity_poly.pdbx_strand_id
1 'polypeptide(L)'
;PASKSNAYSWLKAPRYSGRPCEVGPLARMWINGEYAHGVSVMDRHLARAQEALKIAQAAQRWLEELVPDGPVYTPPVIPAMATGMGLTEAPRGALGHWLGISGGRISQYQVITPTTWNASPRDNKGILGPMEEALLGTPVQNPEKPIEVMRVIHSFDPCLDCAVH
;
A
#
# COMPACT_ATOMS: atom_id res chain seq x y z
N PRO A 1 7.18 17.68 10.68
CA PRO A 1 6.69 17.30 12.02
C PRO A 1 7.51 17.89 13.17
N ALA A 2 8.84 18.05 13.06
CA ALA A 2 9.65 18.62 14.15
C ALA A 2 9.17 20.00 14.67
N SER A 3 8.43 20.76 13.85
CA SER A 3 7.85 22.06 14.20
C SER A 3 6.32 22.07 14.36
N LYS A 4 5.62 20.95 14.17
CA LYS A 4 4.15 20.87 14.30
C LYS A 4 3.79 20.24 15.65
N SER A 5 3.15 21.01 16.54
CA SER A 5 2.66 20.49 17.82
C SER A 5 1.74 19.29 17.59
N ASN A 6 1.92 18.24 18.39
CA ASN A 6 1.15 16.99 18.37
C ASN A 6 1.31 16.08 17.12
N ALA A 7 2.14 16.44 16.14
CA ALA A 7 2.47 15.53 15.05
C ALA A 7 3.51 14.49 15.52
N TYR A 8 3.23 13.21 15.30
CA TYR A 8 4.09 12.09 15.75
C TYR A 8 4.60 11.20 14.60
N SER A 9 4.28 11.53 13.35
CA SER A 9 4.71 10.79 12.17
C SER A 9 5.03 11.72 11.01
N TRP A 10 5.88 11.24 10.09
CA TRP A 10 6.15 11.87 8.80
C TRP A 10 5.15 11.43 7.72
N LEU A 11 4.40 10.35 7.96
CA LEU A 11 3.43 9.81 7.03
C LEU A 11 2.19 10.72 6.99
N LYS A 12 1.59 10.85 5.79
CA LYS A 12 0.25 11.40 5.61
C LYS A 12 -0.80 10.40 6.10
N ALA A 13 -2.04 10.85 6.31
CA ALA A 13 -3.17 10.02 6.73
C ALA A 13 -4.21 9.86 5.59
N PRO A 14 -3.98 8.98 4.60
CA PRO A 14 -4.93 8.78 3.50
C PRO A 14 -6.23 8.14 4.01
N ARG A 15 -7.36 8.56 3.43
CA ARG A 15 -8.69 8.08 3.77
C ARG A 15 -9.49 7.90 2.49
N TYR A 16 -10.25 6.81 2.38
CA TYR A 16 -11.19 6.59 1.29
C TYR A 16 -12.60 6.88 1.78
N SER A 17 -13.27 7.87 1.19
CA SER A 17 -14.58 8.37 1.65
C SER A 17 -14.62 8.64 3.16
N GLY A 18 -13.53 9.19 3.71
CA GLY A 18 -13.39 9.51 5.13
C GLY A 18 -13.09 8.32 6.06
N ARG A 19 -12.83 7.11 5.52
CA ARG A 19 -12.51 5.92 6.31
C ARG A 19 -11.03 5.52 6.14
N PRO A 20 -10.36 5.03 7.21
CA PRO A 20 -9.10 4.32 7.06
C PRO A 20 -9.36 2.99 6.33
N CYS A 21 -8.40 2.56 5.50
CA CYS A 21 -8.52 1.32 4.74
C CYS A 21 -7.20 0.56 4.78
N GLU A 22 -7.27 -0.72 5.15
CA GLU A 22 -6.17 -1.66 4.98
C GLU A 22 -5.99 -1.98 3.49
N VAL A 23 -4.74 -2.07 3.06
CA VAL A 23 -4.34 -2.49 1.71
C VAL A 23 -3.31 -3.62 1.79
N GLY A 24 -3.14 -4.35 0.68
CA GLY A 24 -2.18 -5.45 0.60
C GLY A 24 -2.83 -6.77 0.19
N PRO A 25 -2.10 -7.89 0.32
CA PRO A 25 -2.56 -9.19 -0.15
C PRO A 25 -3.92 -9.59 0.45
N LEU A 26 -4.12 -9.39 1.76
CA LEU A 26 -5.40 -9.70 2.39
C LEU A 26 -6.56 -8.91 1.79
N ALA A 27 -6.39 -7.59 1.63
CA ALA A 27 -7.41 -6.74 1.05
C ALA A 27 -7.74 -7.14 -0.40
N ARG A 28 -6.74 -7.38 -1.25
CA ARG A 28 -6.94 -7.80 -2.64
C ARG A 28 -7.62 -9.15 -2.75
N MET A 29 -7.13 -10.14 -2.00
CA MET A 29 -7.69 -11.49 -2.02
C MET A 29 -9.13 -11.50 -1.49
N TRP A 30 -9.43 -10.67 -0.48
CA TRP A 30 -10.80 -10.47 0.01
C TRP A 30 -11.72 -9.82 -1.03
N ILE A 31 -11.29 -8.71 -1.63
CA ILE A 31 -12.07 -7.98 -2.64
C ILE A 31 -12.36 -8.85 -3.88
N ASN A 32 -11.40 -9.68 -4.28
CA ASN A 32 -11.55 -10.60 -5.42
C ASN A 32 -12.35 -11.88 -5.08
N GLY A 33 -12.76 -12.08 -3.82
CA GLY A 33 -13.49 -13.27 -3.38
C GLY A 33 -12.64 -14.54 -3.29
N GLU A 34 -11.32 -14.41 -3.25
CA GLU A 34 -10.36 -15.52 -3.19
C GLU A 34 -9.90 -15.84 -1.77
N TYR A 35 -10.22 -14.96 -0.80
CA TYR A 35 -9.99 -15.18 0.62
C TYR A 35 -11.18 -14.67 1.45
N ALA A 36 -11.67 -15.49 2.37
CA ALA A 36 -12.80 -15.11 3.24
C ALA A 36 -12.71 -15.72 4.66
N HIS A 37 -11.52 -16.16 5.10
CA HIS A 37 -11.37 -16.88 6.37
C HIS A 37 -11.36 -15.97 7.61
N GLY A 38 -11.06 -14.68 7.44
CA GLY A 38 -11.01 -13.72 8.53
C GLY A 38 -10.07 -12.55 8.25
N VAL A 39 -9.95 -11.67 9.24
CA VAL A 39 -9.02 -10.53 9.24
C VAL A 39 -8.18 -10.59 10.50
N SER A 40 -7.04 -11.26 10.41
CA SER A 40 -6.08 -11.43 11.50
C SER A 40 -4.63 -11.38 11.00
N VAL A 41 -3.69 -11.39 11.95
CA VAL A 41 -2.24 -11.54 11.68
C VAL A 41 -1.98 -12.74 10.78
N MET A 42 -2.59 -13.89 11.08
CA MET A 42 -2.36 -15.11 10.30
C MET A 42 -3.03 -15.03 8.93
N ASP A 43 -4.22 -14.42 8.84
CA ASP A 43 -4.90 -14.24 7.56
C ASP A 43 -4.08 -13.41 6.57
N ARG A 44 -3.38 -12.37 7.03
CA ARG A 44 -2.47 -11.60 6.18
C ARG A 44 -1.31 -12.44 5.64
N HIS A 45 -0.78 -13.36 6.44
CA HIS A 45 0.28 -14.26 5.99
C HIS A 45 -0.25 -15.31 5.01
N LEU A 46 -1.41 -15.90 5.27
CA LEU A 46 -2.05 -16.87 4.37
C LEU A 46 -2.40 -16.22 3.02
N ALA A 47 -3.04 -15.05 3.04
CA ALA A 47 -3.37 -14.32 1.82
C ALA A 47 -2.12 -13.96 1.01
N ARG A 48 -1.02 -13.55 1.66
CA ARG A 48 0.27 -13.29 0.97
C ARG A 48 0.84 -14.55 0.31
N ALA A 49 0.78 -15.70 0.98
CA ALA A 49 1.26 -16.96 0.43
C ALA A 49 0.41 -17.41 -0.78
N GLN A 50 -0.91 -17.31 -0.68
CA GLN A 50 -1.83 -17.65 -1.76
C GLN A 50 -1.66 -16.71 -2.96
N GLU A 51 -1.53 -15.40 -2.71
CA GLU A 51 -1.30 -14.43 -3.77
C GLU A 51 0.05 -14.65 -4.48
N ALA A 52 1.10 -15.05 -3.75
CA ALA A 52 2.38 -15.40 -4.36
C ALA A 52 2.23 -16.57 -5.35
N LEU A 53 1.44 -17.60 -5.01
CA LEU A 53 1.13 -18.69 -5.92
C LEU A 53 0.35 -18.19 -7.14
N LYS A 54 -0.66 -17.33 -6.94
CA LYS A 54 -1.44 -16.73 -8.02
C LYS A 54 -0.56 -15.95 -9.00
N ILE A 55 0.37 -15.14 -8.49
CA ILE A 55 1.32 -14.37 -9.32
C ILE A 55 2.26 -15.31 -10.07
N ALA A 56 2.76 -16.37 -9.43
CA ALA A 56 3.62 -17.35 -10.09
C ALA A 56 2.90 -18.06 -11.26
N GLN A 57 1.62 -18.40 -11.09
CA GLN A 57 0.79 -18.96 -12.16
C GLN A 57 0.49 -17.95 -13.26
N ALA A 58 0.22 -16.69 -12.91
CA ALA A 58 0.03 -15.62 -13.89
C ALA A 58 1.30 -15.36 -14.71
N ALA A 59 2.48 -15.42 -14.07
CA ALA A 59 3.76 -15.26 -14.74
C ALA A 59 4.00 -16.32 -15.82
N GLN A 60 3.59 -17.57 -15.58
CA GLN A 60 3.65 -18.62 -16.62
C GLN A 60 2.80 -18.25 -17.84
N ARG A 61 1.56 -17.79 -17.63
CA ARG A 61 0.70 -17.35 -18.74
C ARG A 61 1.26 -16.14 -19.47
N TRP A 62 1.81 -15.16 -18.76
CA TRP A 62 2.43 -13.99 -19.39
C TRP A 62 3.66 -14.34 -20.23
N LEU A 63 4.40 -15.39 -19.86
CA LEU A 63 5.50 -15.90 -20.69
C LEU A 63 4.99 -16.53 -21.99
N GLU A 64 3.83 -17.18 -21.97
CA GLU A 64 3.19 -17.74 -23.17
C GLU A 64 2.60 -16.65 -24.08
N GLU A 65 2.09 -15.57 -23.50
CA GLU A 65 1.54 -14.40 -24.22
C GLU A 65 2.63 -13.48 -24.79
N LEU A 66 3.87 -13.59 -24.28
CA LEU A 66 4.98 -12.74 -24.71
C LEU A 66 5.31 -13.03 -26.18
N VAL A 67 5.28 -11.99 -27.01
CA VAL A 67 5.80 -12.03 -28.38
C VAL A 67 7.25 -11.54 -28.36
N PRO A 68 8.25 -12.42 -28.55
CA PRO A 68 9.65 -12.00 -28.64
C PRO A 68 9.83 -11.01 -29.79
N ASP A 69 10.73 -10.03 -29.59
CA ASP A 69 11.09 -9.00 -30.57
C ASP A 69 9.94 -8.08 -31.04
N GLY A 70 8.76 -8.17 -30.41
CA GLY A 70 7.67 -7.23 -30.61
C GLY A 70 8.03 -5.80 -30.14
N PRO A 71 7.34 -4.76 -30.64
CA PRO A 71 7.57 -3.39 -30.18
C PRO A 71 7.16 -3.23 -28.71
N VAL A 72 8.08 -2.76 -27.86
CA VAL A 72 7.86 -2.56 -26.40
C VAL A 72 7.81 -1.08 -25.98
N TYR A 73 8.03 -0.15 -26.91
CA TYR A 73 8.12 1.26 -26.62
C TYR A 73 7.58 2.11 -27.77
N THR A 74 6.72 3.06 -27.42
CA THR A 74 6.24 4.10 -28.34
C THR A 74 6.80 5.44 -27.86
N PRO A 75 7.61 6.16 -28.65
CA PRO A 75 8.11 7.46 -28.27
C PRO A 75 6.97 8.44 -27.94
N PRO A 76 6.92 9.00 -26.73
CA PRO A 76 5.84 9.90 -26.35
C PRO A 76 6.09 11.31 -26.89
N VAL A 77 5.01 12.03 -27.18
CA VAL A 77 5.04 13.48 -27.37
C VAL A 77 4.70 14.13 -26.02
N ILE A 78 5.61 14.92 -25.46
CA ILE A 78 5.39 15.56 -24.16
C ILE A 78 4.42 16.74 -24.37
N PRO A 79 3.23 16.72 -23.73
CA PRO A 79 2.27 17.80 -23.87
C PRO A 79 2.75 19.06 -23.14
N ALA A 80 2.37 20.24 -23.65
CA ALA A 80 2.66 21.50 -22.96
C ALA A 80 1.94 21.59 -21.60
N MET A 81 0.71 21.07 -21.52
CA MET A 81 -0.15 21.02 -20.33
C MET A 81 -0.87 19.67 -20.28
N ALA A 82 -0.82 18.96 -19.16
CA ALA A 82 -1.58 17.72 -18.96
C ALA A 82 -1.66 17.34 -17.48
N THR A 83 -2.58 16.43 -17.14
CA THR A 83 -2.58 15.69 -15.87
C THR A 83 -2.68 14.19 -16.16
N GLY A 84 -2.18 13.37 -15.26
CA GLY A 84 -2.22 11.92 -15.39
C GLY A 84 -2.20 11.22 -14.04
N MET A 85 -2.69 9.99 -14.02
CA MET A 85 -2.54 9.10 -12.88
C MET A 85 -2.12 7.70 -13.32
N GLY A 86 -1.24 7.08 -12.54
CA GLY A 86 -0.87 5.67 -12.65
C GLY A 86 -1.26 4.96 -11.36
N LEU A 87 -2.16 4.00 -11.46
CA LEU A 87 -2.64 3.20 -10.33
C LEU A 87 -2.23 1.75 -10.54
N THR A 88 -1.70 1.12 -9.50
CA THR A 88 -1.32 -0.29 -9.54
C THR A 88 -1.39 -0.88 -8.14
N GLU A 89 -1.24 -2.20 -8.05
CA GLU A 89 -1.12 -2.93 -6.80
C GLU A 89 0.35 -3.34 -6.63
N ALA A 90 1.07 -2.60 -5.79
CA ALA A 90 2.38 -3.04 -5.32
C ALA A 90 2.21 -4.26 -4.39
N PRO A 91 3.28 -5.03 -4.08
CA PRO A 91 3.16 -6.21 -3.21
C PRO A 91 2.48 -5.91 -1.87
N ARG A 92 2.68 -4.70 -1.33
CA ARG A 92 2.13 -4.24 -0.04
C ARG A 92 0.74 -3.61 -0.12
N GLY A 93 0.17 -3.40 -1.33
CA GLY A 93 -1.18 -2.85 -1.52
C GLY A 93 -1.28 -1.80 -2.62
N ALA A 94 -2.34 -1.00 -2.54
CA ALA A 94 -2.66 0.04 -3.50
C ALA A 94 -1.58 1.14 -3.57
N LEU A 95 -1.08 1.39 -4.78
CA LEU A 95 -0.11 2.43 -5.10
C LEU A 95 -0.73 3.37 -6.15
N GLY A 96 -0.65 4.66 -5.90
CA GLY A 96 -1.08 5.67 -6.85
C GLY A 96 -0.04 6.78 -7.02
N HIS A 97 0.19 7.14 -8.28
CA HIS A 97 1.00 8.27 -8.69
C HIS A 97 0.10 9.25 -9.45
N TRP A 98 0.12 10.52 -9.06
CA TRP A 98 -0.60 11.60 -9.73
C TRP A 98 0.39 12.66 -10.18
N LEU A 99 0.32 13.05 -11.44
CA LEU A 99 1.25 13.99 -12.05
C LEU A 99 0.52 15.10 -12.81
N GLY A 100 1.09 16.30 -12.77
CA GLY A 100 0.71 17.44 -13.58
C GLY A 100 1.91 17.91 -14.42
N ILE A 101 1.64 18.34 -15.64
CA ILE A 101 2.62 18.89 -16.60
C ILE A 101 2.23 20.32 -16.93
N SER A 102 3.20 21.24 -16.90
CA SER A 102 3.09 22.62 -17.38
C SER A 102 4.38 23.07 -18.05
N GLY A 103 4.27 23.75 -19.19
CA GLY A 103 5.42 24.14 -20.01
C GLY A 103 6.28 22.95 -20.44
N GLY A 104 5.67 21.76 -20.63
CA GLY A 104 6.38 20.53 -20.96
C GLY A 104 7.24 19.95 -19.83
N ARG A 105 7.06 20.40 -18.59
CA ARG A 105 7.77 19.91 -17.39
C ARG A 105 6.78 19.46 -16.32
N ILE A 106 7.22 18.58 -15.42
CA ILE A 106 6.41 18.19 -14.25
C ILE A 106 6.21 19.42 -13.37
N SER A 107 4.96 19.84 -13.19
CA SER A 107 4.58 20.93 -12.29
C SER A 107 4.16 20.44 -10.91
N GLN A 108 3.64 19.21 -10.83
CA GLN A 108 3.27 18.55 -9.59
C GLN A 108 3.45 17.04 -9.73
N TYR A 109 3.93 16.39 -8.66
CA TYR A 109 3.95 14.94 -8.54
C TYR A 109 3.53 14.57 -7.12
N GLN A 110 2.58 13.66 -6.97
CA GLN A 110 2.12 13.15 -5.68
C GLN A 110 2.04 11.64 -5.73
N VAL A 111 2.51 11.01 -4.67
CA VAL A 111 2.45 9.56 -4.49
C VAL A 111 1.65 9.27 -3.23
N ILE A 112 0.85 8.20 -3.27
CA ILE A 112 0.30 7.55 -2.09
C ILE A 112 0.69 6.09 -2.19
N THR A 113 1.60 5.66 -1.32
CA THR A 113 2.10 4.29 -1.30
C THR A 113 1.28 3.39 -0.38
N PRO A 114 1.42 2.06 -0.50
CA PRO A 114 0.63 1.14 0.31
C PRO A 114 0.91 1.27 1.81
N THR A 115 2.18 1.44 2.19
CA THR A 115 2.54 1.59 3.60
C THR A 115 2.00 2.92 4.16
N THR A 116 1.84 3.97 3.35
CA THR A 116 1.18 5.21 3.80
C THR A 116 -0.28 4.96 4.20
N TRP A 117 -0.98 4.04 3.53
CA TRP A 117 -2.32 3.59 3.96
C TRP A 117 -2.26 2.81 5.27
N ASN A 118 -1.46 1.74 5.31
CA ASN A 118 -1.46 0.81 6.44
C ASN A 118 -0.88 1.41 7.73
N ALA A 119 0.22 2.15 7.62
CA ALA A 119 0.89 2.83 8.73
C ALA A 119 0.44 4.30 8.88
N SER A 120 -0.72 4.66 8.32
CA SER A 120 -1.32 5.98 8.48
C SER A 120 -1.38 6.35 9.96
N PRO A 121 -0.96 7.58 10.35
CA PRO A 121 -1.28 8.09 11.66
C PRO A 121 -2.78 8.43 11.75
N ARG A 122 -3.19 8.93 12.92
CA ARG A 122 -4.51 9.52 13.13
C ARG A 122 -4.78 10.65 12.15
N ASP A 123 -6.02 10.70 11.67
CA ASP A 123 -6.49 11.86 10.90
C ASP A 123 -6.88 13.04 11.82
N ASN A 124 -7.38 14.11 11.21
CA ASN A 124 -7.84 15.30 11.92
C ASN A 124 -9.07 15.08 12.83
N LYS A 125 -9.74 13.93 12.73
CA LYS A 125 -10.84 13.52 13.62
C LYS A 125 -10.36 12.56 14.70
N GLY A 126 -9.06 12.24 14.75
CA GLY A 126 -8.47 11.31 15.70
C GLY A 126 -8.70 9.84 15.36
N ILE A 127 -9.20 9.52 14.14
CA ILE A 127 -9.45 8.14 13.72
C ILE A 127 -8.13 7.47 13.39
N LEU A 128 -7.89 6.31 14.01
CA LEU A 128 -6.68 5.50 13.87
C LEU A 128 -6.47 5.04 12.42
N GLY A 129 -5.21 4.78 12.05
CA GLY A 129 -4.88 4.04 10.84
C GLY A 129 -5.02 2.52 11.03
N PRO A 130 -4.98 1.74 9.93
CA PRO A 130 -5.18 0.29 9.97
C PRO A 130 -4.22 -0.46 10.91
N MET A 131 -2.94 -0.11 10.90
CA MET A 131 -1.95 -0.77 11.76
C MET A 131 -2.11 -0.38 13.23
N GLU A 132 -2.42 0.89 13.53
CA GLU A 132 -2.71 1.32 14.90
C GLU A 132 -3.96 0.62 15.45
N GLU A 133 -5.00 0.49 14.62
CA GLU A 133 -6.24 -0.20 14.99
C GLU A 133 -6.03 -1.71 15.18
N ALA A 134 -5.24 -2.36 14.30
CA ALA A 134 -4.93 -3.79 14.41
C ALA A 134 -4.10 -4.15 15.66
N LEU A 135 -3.41 -3.18 16.27
CA LEU A 135 -2.68 -3.38 17.53
C LEU A 135 -3.59 -3.38 18.75
N LEU A 136 -4.78 -2.77 18.67
CA LEU A 136 -5.71 -2.69 19.79
C LEU A 136 -6.13 -4.10 20.24
N GLY A 137 -6.06 -4.34 21.55
CA GLY A 137 -6.44 -5.61 22.15
C GLY A 137 -5.41 -6.74 21.98
N THR A 138 -4.26 -6.48 21.35
CA THR A 138 -3.19 -7.48 21.24
C THR A 138 -2.64 -7.82 22.63
N PRO A 139 -2.69 -9.09 23.08
CA PRO A 139 -2.12 -9.47 24.36
C PRO A 139 -0.60 -9.38 24.29
N VAL A 140 0.00 -8.78 25.32
CA VAL A 140 1.47 -8.68 25.47
C VAL A 140 1.84 -9.41 26.74
N GLN A 141 2.44 -10.59 26.61
CA GLN A 141 2.83 -11.40 27.76
C GLN A 141 4.00 -10.79 28.52
N ASN A 142 4.99 -10.26 27.78
CA ASN A 142 6.17 -9.63 28.35
C ASN A 142 6.42 -8.26 27.70
N PRO A 143 6.20 -7.14 28.42
CA PRO A 143 6.43 -5.80 27.91
C PRO A 143 7.88 -5.52 27.48
N GLU A 144 8.87 -6.19 28.09
CA GLU A 144 10.29 -6.06 27.72
C GLU A 144 10.62 -6.81 26.42
N LYS A 145 9.73 -7.71 25.99
CA LYS A 145 9.88 -8.52 24.76
C LYS A 145 8.53 -8.63 24.05
N PRO A 146 8.00 -7.53 23.48
CA PRO A 146 6.63 -7.47 22.94
C PRO A 146 6.55 -8.12 21.55
N ILE A 147 6.77 -9.44 21.48
CA ILE A 147 6.80 -10.19 20.23
C ILE A 147 5.46 -10.15 19.48
N GLU A 148 4.36 -10.03 20.21
CA GLU A 148 3.00 -10.00 19.68
C GLU A 148 2.74 -8.71 18.89
N VAL A 149 3.25 -7.57 19.40
CA VAL A 149 3.24 -6.28 18.68
C VAL A 149 4.00 -6.40 17.37
N MET A 150 5.20 -7.01 17.41
CA MET A 150 6.01 -7.21 16.21
C MET A 150 5.33 -8.15 15.20
N ARG A 151 4.63 -9.20 15.66
CA ARG A 151 3.85 -10.09 14.79
C ARG A 151 2.75 -9.33 14.05
N VAL A 152 2.02 -8.45 14.75
CA VAL A 152 1.00 -7.60 14.11
C VAL A 152 1.65 -6.71 13.06
N ILE A 153 2.68 -5.94 13.42
CA ILE A 153 3.34 -5.00 12.52
C ILE A 153 3.91 -5.73 11.29
N HIS A 154 4.66 -6.81 11.48
CA HIS A 154 5.26 -7.58 10.38
C HIS A 154 4.23 -8.27 9.49
N SER A 155 3.02 -8.56 9.99
CA SER A 155 1.97 -9.13 9.16
C SER A 155 1.51 -8.22 8.03
N PHE A 156 1.73 -6.89 8.14
CA PHE A 156 1.49 -5.92 7.07
C PHE A 156 2.65 -5.80 6.07
N ASP A 157 3.82 -6.39 6.36
CA ASP A 157 5.05 -6.19 5.57
C ASP A 157 5.36 -4.70 5.33
N PRO A 158 5.62 -3.89 6.37
CA PRO A 158 5.79 -2.45 6.21
C PRO A 158 7.08 -2.11 5.47
N CYS A 159 6.99 -1.21 4.49
CA CYS A 159 8.14 -0.52 3.90
C CYS A 159 8.06 0.97 4.28
N LEU A 160 8.83 1.39 5.30
CA LEU A 160 8.77 2.76 5.83
C LEU A 160 9.40 3.80 4.89
N ASP A 161 10.46 3.42 4.17
CA ASP A 161 11.01 4.26 3.09
C ASP A 161 9.98 4.51 1.98
N CYS A 162 9.10 3.52 1.77
CA CYS A 162 7.98 3.69 0.87
C CYS A 162 6.94 4.68 1.42
N ALA A 163 6.73 4.69 2.72
CA ALA A 163 5.62 5.39 3.34
C ALA A 163 5.80 6.93 3.39
N VAL A 164 7.04 7.40 3.31
CA VAL A 164 7.42 8.81 3.53
C VAL A 164 7.49 9.66 2.25
N HIS A 165 7.47 9.04 1.08
CA HIS A 165 7.46 9.74 -0.21
C HIS A 165 6.04 9.99 -0.74
#